data_AF-A0A6F8ZD34-F1
#
_entry.id   AF-A0A6F8ZD34-F1
#
_cell.length_a   1.000
_cell.length_b   1.000
_cell.length_c   1.000
_cell.angle_alpha   90.00
_cell.angle_beta   90.00
_cell.angle_gamma   90.00
#
_symmetry.space_group_name_H-M   'P 1'
#
loop_
_entity.id
_entity.type
_entity.pdbx_description
1 polymer ?
#
loop_
_entity_poly.entity_id
_entity_poly.type
_entity_poly.pdbx_seq_one_letter_code
_entity_poly.pdbx_strand_id
1 'polypeptide(L)'
;MGVNQAAADSLRWLRATIAPGSRYPELDQEAAAVPPGAEGLFFLPYLSGERAPGGLPHARGVFWGLSTAHSRAHRYWKGWPATCARQPN
;
A
#
# COMPACT_ATOMS: atom_id res chain seq x y z
N MET A 1 -20.48 2.66 9.10
CA MET A 1 -19.07 3.08 9.01
C MET A 1 -18.25 1.83 8.69
N GLY A 2 -17.98 1.55 7.41
CA GLY A 2 -17.22 0.36 7.01
C GLY A 2 -15.73 0.63 7.10
N VAL A 3 -15.03 -0.02 8.01
CA VAL A 3 -13.57 -0.01 8.03
C VAL A 3 -13.07 -0.87 6.85
N ASN A 4 -12.14 -0.34 6.07
CA ASN A 4 -11.45 -1.16 5.07
C ASN A 4 -10.50 -2.11 5.82
N GLN A 5 -10.94 -3.36 5.99
CA GLN A 5 -10.16 -4.38 6.70
C GLN A 5 -8.86 -4.71 5.96
N ALA A 6 -8.84 -4.56 4.64
CA ALA A 6 -7.67 -4.84 3.81
C ALA A 6 -6.52 -3.83 4.07
N ALA A 7 -6.82 -2.56 4.31
CA ALA A 7 -5.83 -1.50 4.45
C ALA A 7 -4.93 -1.62 5.70
N ALA A 8 -5.49 -2.03 6.84
CA ALA A 8 -4.71 -2.15 8.08
C ALA A 8 -3.82 -3.40 8.08
N ASP A 9 -4.37 -4.53 7.63
CA ASP A 9 -3.64 -5.80 7.59
C ASP A 9 -2.55 -5.80 6.52
N SER A 10 -2.76 -5.09 5.40
CA SER A 10 -1.79 -5.02 4.32
C SER A 10 -0.49 -4.35 4.74
N LEU A 11 -0.54 -3.29 5.57
CA LEU A 11 0.68 -2.60 6.00
C LEU A 11 1.54 -3.47 6.94
N ARG A 12 0.89 -4.18 7.88
CA ARG A 12 1.56 -5.13 8.76
C ARG A 12 2.22 -6.25 7.95
N TRP A 13 1.47 -6.83 7.01
CA TRP A 13 1.97 -7.87 6.12
C TRP A 13 3.15 -7.37 5.29
N LEU A 14 3.03 -6.19 4.69
CA LEU A 14 4.05 -5.61 3.82
C LEU A 14 5.37 -5.37 4.56
N ARG A 15 5.31 -4.83 5.79
CA ARG A 15 6.47 -4.75 6.67
C ARG A 15 7.10 -6.12 6.91
N ALA A 16 6.29 -7.11 7.32
CA ALA A 16 6.79 -8.44 7.65
C ALA A 16 7.42 -9.16 6.45
N THR A 17 6.89 -8.94 5.23
CA THR A 17 7.33 -9.63 4.01
C THR A 17 8.50 -8.93 3.31
N ILE A 18 8.48 -7.60 3.24
CA ILE A 18 9.46 -6.82 2.45
C ILE A 18 10.62 -6.31 3.31
N ALA A 19 10.39 -6.08 4.60
CA ALA A 19 11.37 -5.54 5.52
C ALA A 19 11.29 -6.22 6.91
N PRO A 20 11.53 -7.53 6.99
CA PRO A 20 11.53 -8.25 8.27
C PRO A 20 12.56 -7.64 9.23
N GLY A 21 12.15 -7.40 10.48
CA GLY A 21 13.00 -6.81 11.51
C GLY A 21 13.06 -5.28 11.52
N SER A 22 12.73 -4.59 10.42
CA SER A 22 12.67 -3.12 10.37
C SER A 22 11.50 -2.58 11.19
N ARG A 23 11.62 -1.35 11.70
CA ARG A 23 10.54 -0.67 12.44
C ARG A 23 9.74 0.25 11.51
N TYR A 24 8.47 0.52 11.83
CA TYR A 24 7.64 1.43 11.02
C TYR A 24 8.28 2.82 10.81
N PRO A 25 8.87 3.48 11.83
CA PRO A 25 9.48 4.80 11.63
C PRO A 25 10.66 4.79 10.65
N GLU A 26 11.46 3.73 10.63
CA GLU A 26 12.58 3.59 9.69
C GLU A 26 12.06 3.49 8.25
N LEU A 27 11.02 2.69 8.05
CA LEU A 27 10.39 2.51 6.75
C LEU A 27 9.65 3.78 6.29
N ASP A 28 9.02 4.51 7.21
CA ASP A 28 8.37 5.79 6.93
C ASP A 28 9.41 6.84 6.49
N GLN A 29 10.59 6.86 7.10
CA GLN A 29 11.70 7.73 6.69
C GLN A 29 12.23 7.37 5.30
N GLU A 30 12.41 6.08 5.00
CA GLU A 30 12.85 5.63 3.68
C GLU A 30 11.81 5.96 2.60
N ALA A 31 10.53 5.75 2.87
CA ALA A 31 9.46 6.08 1.95
C ALA A 31 9.31 7.59 1.73
N ALA A 32 9.67 8.43 2.70
CA ALA A 32 9.65 9.88 2.52
C ALA A 32 10.63 10.38 1.44
N ALA A 33 11.67 9.59 1.12
CA ALA A 33 12.61 9.90 0.04
C ALA A 33 12.12 9.45 -1.34
N VAL A 34 11.02 8.69 -1.43
CA VAL A 34 10.46 8.22 -2.70
C VAL A 34 9.65 9.34 -3.33
N PRO A 35 9.89 9.68 -4.62
CA PRO A 35 9.11 10.69 -5.33
C PRO A 35 7.61 10.37 -5.32
N PRO A 36 6.73 11.40 -5.33
CA PRO A 36 5.31 11.20 -5.50
C PRO A 36 4.97 10.27 -6.69
N GLY A 37 4.09 9.31 -6.45
CA GLY A 37 3.69 8.30 -7.44
C GLY A 37 4.58 7.06 -7.49
N ALA A 38 5.60 6.93 -6.62
CA ALA A 38 6.47 5.76 -6.50
C ALA A 38 6.98 5.21 -7.86
N GLU A 39 7.31 6.12 -8.78
CA GLU A 39 7.76 5.76 -10.14
C GLU A 39 6.79 4.81 -10.87
N GLY A 40 5.49 5.04 -10.72
CA GLY A 40 4.44 4.25 -11.37
C GLY A 40 4.13 2.92 -10.68
N LEU A 41 4.65 2.68 -9.47
CA LEU A 41 4.32 1.50 -8.68
C LEU A 41 2.98 1.67 -7.96
N PHE A 42 2.08 0.71 -8.16
CA PHE A 42 0.80 0.65 -7.47
C PHE A 42 0.69 -0.60 -6.61
N PHE A 43 0.13 -0.46 -5.41
CA PHE A 43 -0.18 -1.57 -4.52
C PHE A 43 -1.69 -1.63 -4.22
N LEU A 44 -2.31 -2.75 -4.57
CA LEU A 44 -3.69 -3.06 -4.22
C LEU A 44 -3.69 -3.92 -2.94
N PRO A 45 -4.28 -3.47 -1.82
CA PRO A 45 -4.08 -4.08 -0.50
C PRO A 45 -4.99 -5.29 -0.22
N TYR A 46 -5.67 -5.86 -1.21
CA TYR A 46 -6.72 -6.87 -1.05
C TYR A 46 -6.22 -8.27 -0.69
N LEU A 47 -5.24 -8.41 0.21
CA LEU A 47 -4.59 -9.69 0.55
C LEU A 47 -5.59 -10.78 0.95
N SER A 48 -6.63 -10.40 1.69
CA SER A 48 -7.67 -11.31 2.21
C SER A 48 -9.04 -11.08 1.56
N GLY A 49 -9.08 -10.39 0.40
CA GLY A 49 -10.32 -9.89 -0.21
C GLY A 49 -10.83 -8.59 0.41
N GLU A 50 -11.96 -8.10 -0.09
CA GLU A 50 -12.59 -6.85 0.33
C GLU A 50 -14.05 -7.07 0.74
N ARG A 51 -14.45 -6.51 1.88
CA ARG A 51 -15.81 -6.61 2.44
C ARG A 51 -16.63 -5.34 2.22
N ALA A 52 -16.30 -4.57 1.19
CA ALA A 52 -17.04 -3.38 0.78
C ALA A 52 -18.43 -3.72 0.20
N PRO A 53 -19.39 -2.77 0.19
CA PRO A 53 -20.67 -2.94 -0.50
C PRO A 53 -20.43 -3.28 -1.98
N GLY A 54 -20.88 -4.45 -2.43
CA GLY A 54 -20.57 -5.01 -3.75
C GLY A 54 -19.64 -6.23 -3.74
N GLY A 55 -18.91 -6.47 -2.64
CA GLY A 55 -18.23 -7.73 -2.31
C GLY A 55 -17.22 -8.23 -3.33
N LEU A 56 -15.93 -8.05 -3.07
CA LEU A 56 -14.85 -8.72 -3.82
C LEU A 56 -14.11 -9.73 -2.92
N PRO A 57 -14.76 -10.82 -2.49
CA PRO A 57 -14.17 -11.79 -1.56
C PRO A 57 -12.96 -12.53 -2.16
N HIS A 58 -12.91 -12.59 -3.48
CA HIS A 58 -11.83 -13.23 -4.22
C HIS A 58 -10.73 -12.25 -4.68
N ALA A 59 -10.86 -10.94 -4.38
CA ALA A 59 -9.77 -10.01 -4.65
C ALA A 59 -8.50 -10.43 -3.90
N ARG A 60 -7.35 -10.17 -4.52
CA ARG A 60 -6.02 -10.47 -4.00
C ARG A 60 -5.13 -9.26 -4.11
N GLY A 61 -4.10 -9.20 -3.27
CA GLY A 61 -3.13 -8.13 -3.32
C GLY A 61 -2.30 -8.18 -4.59
N VAL A 62 -1.97 -7.02 -5.14
CA VAL A 62 -1.20 -6.90 -6.39
C VAL A 62 -0.20 -5.76 -6.26
N PHE A 63 1.04 -6.00 -6.69
CA PHE A 63 1.97 -4.94 -7.07
C PHE A 63 1.95 -4.81 -8.59
N TRP A 64 1.59 -3.64 -9.09
CA TRP A 64 1.54 -3.35 -10.51
C TRP A 64 2.56 -2.28 -10.87
N GLY A 65 3.31 -2.51 -11.95
CA GLY A 65 4.35 -1.59 -12.43
C GLY A 65 5.76 -1.83 -11.90
N LEU A 66 6.05 -2.96 -11.25
CA LEU A 66 7.39 -3.25 -10.69
C LEU A 66 8.51 -3.17 -11.75
N SER A 67 9.60 -2.51 -11.38
CA SER A 67 10.84 -2.43 -12.15
C SER A 67 12.08 -2.62 -11.26
N THR A 68 13.25 -2.78 -11.87
CA THR A 68 14.52 -2.88 -11.12
C THR A 68 14.93 -1.56 -10.44
N ALA A 69 14.31 -0.43 -10.79
CA ALA A 69 14.50 0.84 -10.09
C ALA A 69 13.79 0.86 -8.71
N HIS A 70 12.80 0.00 -8.50
CA HIS A 70 11.99 0.01 -7.28
C HIS A 70 12.69 -0.68 -6.11
N SER A 71 13.09 0.14 -5.14
CA SER A 71 13.62 -0.31 -3.86
C SER A 71 12.52 -0.79 -2.89
N ARG A 72 12.91 -1.25 -1.69
CA ARG A 72 11.93 -1.55 -0.62
C ARG A 72 11.15 -0.31 -0.19
N ALA A 73 11.76 0.87 -0.28
CA ALA A 73 11.12 2.14 0.03
C ALA A 73 9.93 2.40 -0.91
N HIS A 74 10.10 2.13 -2.20
CA HIS A 74 9.02 2.23 -3.19
C HIS A 74 7.85 1.31 -2.86
N ARG A 75 8.15 0.06 -2.47
CA ARG A 75 7.11 -0.92 -2.12
C ARG A 75 6.40 -0.60 -0.80
N TYR A 76 7.07 0.05 0.15
CA TYR A 76 6.49 0.51 1.41
C TYR A 76 5.77 1.87 1.27
N TRP A 77 6.01 2.59 0.19
CA TRP A 77 5.51 3.94 0.00
C TRP A 77 3.99 4.01 0.18
N LYS A 78 3.56 4.84 1.14
CA LYS A 78 2.15 4.95 1.56
C LYS A 78 1.31 5.88 0.68
N GLY A 79 1.83 6.38 -0.43
CA GLY A 79 1.19 7.47 -1.15
C GLY A 79 0.09 7.08 -2.12
N TRP A 80 -0.90 6.26 -1.75
CA TRP A 80 -2.21 6.29 -2.43
C TRP A 80 -3.36 5.67 -1.60
N PRO A 81 -4.47 6.39 -1.27
CA PRO A 81 -4.66 7.84 -1.25
C PRO A 81 -5.27 8.40 0.08
N ALA A 82 -4.64 9.42 0.66
CA ALA A 82 -5.34 10.43 1.47
C ALA A 82 -6.17 11.40 0.59
N THR A 83 -6.14 11.23 -0.74
CA THR A 83 -6.80 12.06 -1.76
C THR A 83 -8.14 11.52 -2.27
N CYS A 84 -8.57 10.30 -1.91
CA CYS A 84 -9.95 9.87 -2.22
C CYS A 84 -11.03 10.60 -1.38
N ALA A 85 -10.65 11.41 -0.39
CA ALA A 85 -11.58 12.21 0.41
C ALA A 85 -11.66 13.69 -0.02
N ARG A 86 -10.97 14.11 -1.09
CA ARG A 86 -11.08 15.48 -1.59
C ARG A 86 -10.84 15.54 -3.09
N GLN A 87 -11.88 15.23 -3.86
CA GLN A 87 -12.08 15.90 -5.13
C GLN A 87 -12.66 17.29 -4.79
N PRO A 88 -11.93 18.41 -4.97
CA PRO A 88 -12.60 19.68 -5.15
C PRO A 88 -13.27 19.66 -6.52
N ASN A 89 -14.49 20.20 -6.54
CA ASN A 89 -15.23 20.57 -7.74
C ASN A 89 -14.37 21.40 -8.71
#